data_AF-A0A537IMR4-F1
#
_entry.id   AF-A0A537IMR4-F1
#
_cell.length_a   1.000
_cell.length_b   1.000
_cell.length_c   1.000
_cell.angle_alpha   90.00
_cell.angle_beta   90.00
_cell.angle_gamma   90.00
#
_symmetry.space_group_name_H-M   'P 1'
#
loop_
_entity.id
_entity.type
_entity.pdbx_description
1 polymer ?
#
loop_
_entity_poly.entity_id
_entity_poly.type
_entity_poly.pdbx_seq_one_letter_code
_entity_poly.pdbx_strand_id
1 'polypeptide(L)'
;MMKTPNRDLLMLLKNGSVSEQAIEREVKWLNHMLIQAESPEQFCIAHELVTRHSITSKSKKILQAIRFAELKPFNFLLNKN
;
A
#
# COMPACT_ATOMS: atom_id res chain seq x y z
N MET A 1 17.92 2.04 -0.98
CA MET A 1 17.17 2.23 -2.25
C MET A 1 16.07 1.19 -2.30
N MET A 2 14.81 1.62 -2.30
CA MET A 2 13.68 0.68 -2.48
C MET A 2 13.69 0.17 -3.91
N LYS A 3 13.58 -1.15 -4.05
CA LYS A 3 13.35 -1.76 -5.36
C LYS A 3 11.94 -1.41 -5.80
N THR A 4 11.77 -0.90 -7.01
CA THR A 4 10.46 -0.80 -7.63
C THR A 4 9.85 -2.21 -7.64
N PRO A 5 8.69 -2.44 -7.01
CA PRO A 5 8.06 -3.75 -7.10
C PRO A 5 7.79 -4.05 -8.58
N ASN A 6 8.19 -5.23 -9.02
CA ASN A 6 7.98 -5.68 -10.39
C ASN A 6 6.50 -6.08 -10.48
N ARG A 7 5.63 -5.14 -10.88
CA ARG A 7 4.18 -5.33 -10.96
C ARG A 7 3.79 -5.61 -12.39
N ASP A 8 3.13 -6.74 -12.61
CA ASP A 8 2.40 -6.97 -13.86
C ASP A 8 1.03 -6.29 -13.73
N LEU A 9 0.77 -5.30 -14.59
CA LEU A 9 -0.47 -4.52 -14.57
C LEU A 9 -1.38 -4.94 -15.74
N LEU A 10 -2.47 -5.63 -15.43
CA LEU A 10 -3.53 -5.91 -16.40
C LEU A 10 -4.53 -4.75 -16.41
N MET A 11 -4.61 -4.02 -17.52
CA MET A 11 -5.52 -2.88 -17.68
C MET A 11 -6.65 -3.20 -18.65
N LEU A 12 -7.89 -3.01 -18.20
CA LEU A 12 -9.08 -3.11 -19.05
C LEU A 12 -9.42 -1.72 -19.59
N LEU A 13 -9.32 -1.55 -20.91
CA LEU A 13 -9.69 -0.31 -21.60
C LEU A 13 -11.04 -0.49 -22.29
N LYS A 14 -11.94 0.48 -22.14
CA LYS A 14 -13.23 0.48 -22.84
C LYS A 14 -13.01 0.91 -24.28
N ASN A 15 -13.57 0.15 -25.22
CA ASN A 15 -13.45 0.31 -26.67
C ASN A 15 -13.37 1.78 -27.13
N GLY A 16 -12.21 2.14 -27.67
CA GLY A 16 -11.85 3.44 -28.22
C GLY A 16 -10.37 3.39 -28.57
N SER A 17 -9.98 4.02 -29.68
CA SER A 17 -8.59 4.08 -30.16
C SER A 17 -7.72 4.91 -29.21
N VAL A 18 -7.38 4.35 -28.05
CA VAL A 18 -6.39 4.92 -27.13
C VAL A 18 -5.03 4.63 -27.73
N SER A 19 -4.23 5.68 -27.96
CA SER A 19 -2.87 5.50 -28.48
C SER A 19 -2.02 4.75 -27.45
N GLU A 20 -1.05 3.97 -27.94
CA GLU A 20 -0.08 3.27 -27.10
C GLU A 20 0.62 4.22 -26.11
N GLN A 21 0.92 5.44 -26.54
CA GLN A 21 1.49 6.51 -25.70
C GLN A 21 0.58 6.95 -24.55
N ALA A 22 -0.73 6.96 -24.77
CA ALA A 22 -1.69 7.26 -23.72
C ALA A 22 -1.78 6.10 -22.72
N ILE A 23 -1.76 4.84 -23.20
CA ILE A 23 -1.71 3.65 -22.33
C ILE A 23 -0.47 3.68 -21.45
N GLU A 24 0.72 3.92 -22.02
CA GLU A 24 1.96 4.01 -21.25
C GLU A 24 1.92 5.09 -20.17
N ARG A 25 1.28 6.22 -20.46
CA ARG A 25 1.12 7.31 -19.49
C ARG A 25 0.24 6.89 -18.32
N GLU A 26 -0.90 6.27 -18.60
CA GLU A 26 -1.81 5.77 -17.57
C GLU A 26 -1.15 4.69 -16.70
N VAL A 27 -0.43 3.75 -17.32
CA VAL A 27 0.36 2.73 -16.60
C VAL A 27 1.37 3.40 -15.66
N LYS A 28 2.10 4.43 -16.12
CA LYS A 28 3.07 5.16 -15.29
C LYS A 28 2.41 5.85 -14.11
N TRP A 29 1.26 6.50 -14.31
CA TRP A 29 0.51 7.16 -13.24
C TRP A 29 -0.04 6.16 -12.22
N LEU A 30 -0.63 5.06 -12.69
CA LEU A 30 -1.11 3.99 -11.84
C LEU A 30 0.03 3.40 -11.01
N ASN A 31 1.16 3.10 -11.63
CA ASN A 31 2.34 2.57 -10.94
C ASN A 31 2.84 3.55 -9.86
N HIS A 32 2.86 4.86 -10.16
CA HIS A 32 3.23 5.87 -9.18
C HIS A 32 2.27 5.91 -7.98
N MET A 33 0.96 5.88 -8.22
CA MET A 33 -0.04 5.82 -7.14
C MET A 33 0.12 4.57 -6.27
N LEU A 34 0.32 3.40 -6.91
CA LEU A 34 0.53 2.14 -6.19
C LEU A 34 1.82 2.15 -5.37
N ILE A 35 2.92 2.77 -5.85
CA ILE A 35 4.15 2.92 -5.05
C ILE A 35 3.85 3.70 -3.76
N GLN A 36 3.08 4.79 -3.86
CA GLN A 36 2.73 5.58 -2.69
C GLN A 36 1.89 4.75 -1.71
N ALA A 37 0.89 4.00 -2.18
CA ALA A 37 0.00 3.21 -1.32
C ALA A 37 0.67 1.99 -0.68
N GLU A 38 1.60 1.33 -1.36
CA GLU A 38 2.19 0.05 -0.93
C GLU A 38 3.48 0.21 -0.12
N SER A 39 4.03 1.42 -0.01
CA SER A 39 5.25 1.63 0.77
C SER A 39 5.03 1.33 2.26
N PRO A 40 5.95 0.64 2.94
CA PRO A 40 5.88 0.41 4.39
C PRO A 40 5.73 1.71 5.19
N GLU A 41 6.34 2.79 4.70
CA GLU A 41 6.30 4.12 5.27
C GLU A 41 4.90 4.70 5.19
N GLN A 42 4.29 4.70 4.00
CA GLN A 42 2.92 5.20 3.84
C GLN A 42 1.92 4.33 4.60
N PHE A 43 2.13 3.02 4.62
CA PHE A 43 1.33 2.11 5.43
C PHE A 43 1.36 2.50 6.92
N CYS A 44 2.56 2.77 7.47
CA CYS A 44 2.69 3.22 8.85
C CYS A 44 2.12 4.62 9.10
N ILE A 45 2.18 5.51 8.11
CA ILE A 45 1.57 6.84 8.20
C ILE A 45 0.04 6.73 8.23
N ALA A 46 -0.55 5.84 7.43
CA ALA A 46 -2.00 5.66 7.33
C ALA A 46 -2.61 4.84 8.48
N HIS A 47 -1.81 4.11 9.26
CA HIS A 47 -2.34 3.19 10.28
C HIS A 47 -1.85 3.50 11.70
N GLU A 48 -2.67 3.10 12.67
CA GLU A 48 -2.28 2.96 14.07
C GLU A 48 -2.45 1.50 14.52
N LEU A 49 -1.50 1.00 15.29
CA LEU A 49 -1.62 -0.30 15.93
C LEU A 49 -2.33 -0.13 17.27
N VAL A 50 -3.50 -0.75 17.38
CA VAL A 50 -4.21 -0.95 18.63
C VAL A 50 -3.79 -2.29 19.20
N THR A 51 -3.51 -2.28 20.49
CA THR A 51 -3.27 -3.46 21.32
C THR A 51 -4.24 -3.44 22.48
N ARG A 52 -4.33 -4.53 23.26
CA ARG A 52 -5.21 -4.62 24.43
C ARG A 52 -5.18 -3.40 25.37
N HIS A 53 -4.04 -2.74 25.53
CA HIS A 53 -3.86 -1.67 26.52
C HIS A 53 -3.36 -0.34 25.94
N SER A 54 -3.16 -0.24 24.62
CA SER A 54 -2.55 0.96 24.04
C SER A 54 -2.82 1.10 22.55
N ILE A 55 -2.77 2.34 22.06
CA ILE A 55 -2.76 2.70 20.64
C ILE A 55 -1.41 3.33 20.33
N THR A 56 -0.81 2.99 19.19
CA THR A 56 0.49 3.55 18.79
C THR A 56 0.63 3.70 17.28
N SER A 57 1.13 4.86 16.86
CA SER A 57 1.51 5.17 15.47
C SER A 57 3.01 4.93 15.20
N LYS A 58 3.73 4.24 16.11
CA LYS A 58 5.17 3.96 15.95
C LYS A 58 5.41 2.95 14.83
N SER A 59 6.03 3.38 13.72
CA SER A 59 6.27 2.56 12.52
C SER A 59 6.92 1.22 12.82
N LYS A 60 7.97 1.18 13.66
CA LYS A 60 8.64 -0.07 14.05
C LYS A 60 7.69 -1.09 14.69
N LYS A 61 6.73 -0.64 15.51
CA LYS A 61 5.76 -1.53 16.16
C LYS A 61 4.70 -2.01 15.18
N ILE A 62 4.25 -1.14 14.28
CA ILE A 62 3.29 -1.49 13.22
C ILE A 62 3.90 -2.56 12.30
N LEU A 63 5.10 -2.31 11.77
CA LEU A 63 5.80 -3.26 10.89
C LEU A 63 6.09 -4.59 11.58
N GLN A 64 6.41 -4.57 12.88
CA GLN A 64 6.61 -5.81 13.63
C GLN A 64 5.31 -6.60 13.80
N ALA A 65 4.17 -5.94 13.98
CA ALA A 65 2.89 -6.60 14.16
C ALA A 65 2.39 -7.28 12.88
N ILE A 66 2.61 -6.66 11.72
CA ILE A 66 2.17 -7.18 10.41
C ILE A 66 3.17 -8.14 9.76
N ARG A 67 4.28 -8.46 10.43
CA ARG A 67 5.28 -9.39 9.90
C ARG A 67 4.71 -10.81 9.72
N PHE A 68 3.68 -11.15 10.48
CA PHE A 68 2.97 -12.42 10.39
C PHE A 68 1.68 -12.23 9.60
N ALA A 69 1.21 -13.31 8.95
CA ALA A 69 -0.02 -13.29 8.18
C ALA A 69 -1.25 -12.91 9.03
N GLU A 70 -1.22 -13.23 10.32
CA GLU A 70 -2.27 -12.91 11.28
C GLU A 70 -1.74 -12.04 12.42
N LEU A 71 -2.57 -11.09 12.86
CA LEU A 71 -2.30 -10.29 14.04
C LEU A 71 -2.50 -11.14 15.30
N LYS A 72 -1.75 -10.81 16.36
CA LYS A 72 -2.00 -11.39 17.68
C LYS A 72 -3.43 -11.09 18.13
N PRO A 73 -4.07 -11.97 18.94
CA PRO A 73 -5.37 -11.68 19.53
C PRO A 73 -5.38 -10.32 20.23
N PHE A 74 -6.47 -9.55 20.03
CA PHE A 74 -6.65 -8.20 20.55
C PHE A 74 -5.68 -7.14 20.00
N ASN A 75 -5.01 -7.43 18.89
CA ASN A 75 -4.31 -6.42 18.10
C ASN A 75 -5.12 -6.11 16.84
N PHE A 76 -5.27 -4.82 16.55
CA PHE A 76 -6.00 -4.33 15.37
C PHE A 76 -5.21 -3.20 14.71
N LEU A 77 -5.40 -3.03 13.42
CA LEU A 77 -4.91 -1.85 12.69
C LEU A 77 -6.09 -0.93 12.45
N LEU A 78 -5.99 0.31 12.92
CA LEU A 78 -6.94 1.37 12.59
C LEU A 78 -6.39 2.15 11.39
N ASN A 79 -7.17 2.25 10.32
CA ASN A 79 -6.87 3.12 9.20
C ASN A 79 -7.35 4.55 9.55
N LYS A 80 -6.50 5.56 9.29
CA LYS A 80 -6.77 6.97 9.60
C LYS A 80 -7.36 7.77 8.43
N ASN A 81 -7.52 7.15 7.25
CA ASN A 81 -8.12 7.79 6.07
C ASN A 81 -9.64 7.79 6.09
#